data_AF-A0AAV5UQA3-F1
#
_entry.id   AF-A0AAV5UQA3-F1
#
_cell.length_a   1.000
_cell.length_b   1.000
_cell.length_c   1.000
_cell.angle_alpha   90.00
_cell.angle_beta   90.00
_cell.angle_gamma   90.00
#
_symmetry.space_group_name_H-M   'P 1'
#
loop_
_entity.id
_entity.type
_entity.pdbx_description
1 polymer ?
#
loop_
_entity_poly.entity_id
_entity_poly.type
_entity_poly.pdbx_seq_one_letter_code
_entity_poly.pdbx_strand_id
1 'polypeptide(L)'
;FRSNGERWEREACTRCRTNGQELEGLPCDDADPNRLCLGGKCSNSVCHAKQPGSFCDRKMEKICTEDQCENPCARFAPHLMVCECAPIDPDTGFASEDRCQLCCYDFNLKPTNRRCRNAFRNYKVMTSAHRPIWRVGLECAGGKTCNRFGVCSSSGVSIFSALLLVLMTYLAR
;
A
#
# COMPACT_ATOMS: atom_id res chain seq x y z
N PHE A 1 -7.72 -29.15 -14.11
CA PHE A 1 -8.61 -30.07 -13.35
C PHE A 1 -7.93 -31.44 -13.29
N ARG A 2 -8.04 -32.16 -12.17
CA ARG A 2 -7.74 -33.60 -12.19
C ARG A 2 -8.85 -34.32 -12.98
N SER A 3 -8.58 -35.53 -13.47
CA SER A 3 -9.54 -36.34 -14.25
C SER A 3 -10.83 -36.69 -13.49
N ASN A 4 -10.85 -36.50 -12.18
CA ASN A 4 -11.99 -36.70 -11.27
C ASN A 4 -12.86 -35.44 -11.06
N GLY A 5 -12.64 -34.36 -11.81
CA GLY A 5 -13.45 -33.13 -11.70
C GLY A 5 -13.09 -32.24 -10.51
N GLU A 6 -12.10 -32.61 -9.70
CA GLU A 6 -11.58 -31.73 -8.65
C GLU A 6 -10.82 -30.55 -9.28
N ARG A 7 -11.18 -29.34 -8.82
CA ARG A 7 -10.42 -28.12 -9.10
C ARG A 7 -8.99 -28.38 -8.62
N TRP A 8 -7.98 -27.96 -9.39
CA TRP A 8 -6.58 -27.99 -8.97
C TRP A 8 -6.44 -27.09 -7.72
N GLU A 9 -6.71 -27.61 -6.53
CA GLU A 9 -6.29 -26.99 -5.29
C GLU A 9 -4.83 -27.36 -5.10
N ARG A 10 -3.96 -26.36 -5.16
CA ARG A 10 -2.53 -26.51 -4.86
C ARG A 10 -2.38 -26.87 -3.38
N GLU A 11 -1.35 -27.64 -3.03
CA GLU A 11 -1.13 -28.12 -1.65
C GLU A 11 -1.14 -26.98 -0.62
N ALA A 12 -0.61 -25.79 -0.96
CA ALA A 12 -0.67 -24.61 -0.11
C ALA A 12 -2.10 -24.12 0.19
N CYS A 13 -3.03 -24.19 -0.77
CA CYS A 13 -4.45 -23.88 -0.54
C CYS A 13 -5.07 -24.89 0.44
N THR A 14 -4.77 -26.18 0.25
CA THR A 14 -5.28 -27.24 1.11
C THR A 14 -4.77 -27.09 2.54
N ARG A 15 -3.49 -26.76 2.72
CA ARG A 15 -2.90 -26.47 4.05
C ARG A 15 -3.61 -25.30 4.73
N CYS A 16 -3.85 -24.20 4.00
CA CYS A 16 -4.62 -23.07 4.50
C CYS A 16 -6.03 -23.48 4.96
N ARG A 17 -6.71 -24.33 4.19
CA ARG A 17 -8.07 -24.80 4.54
C ARG A 17 -8.09 -25.62 5.83
N THR A 18 -7.08 -26.46 6.03
CA THR A 18 -7.01 -27.35 7.21
C THR A 18 -6.49 -26.62 8.46
N ASN A 19 -5.49 -25.74 8.30
CA ASN A 19 -4.78 -25.09 9.41
C ASN A 19 -4.96 -23.57 9.41
N GLY A 20 -6.16 -23.10 9.04
CA GLY A 20 -6.42 -21.68 8.75
C GLY A 20 -6.00 -20.70 9.83
N GLN A 21 -6.18 -21.04 11.11
CA GLN A 21 -5.75 -20.17 12.22
C GLN A 21 -4.23 -20.03 12.33
N GLU A 22 -3.47 -21.10 12.06
CA GLU A 22 -2.01 -21.08 12.16
C GLU A 22 -1.36 -20.42 10.94
N LEU A 23 -2.02 -20.51 9.80
CA LEU A 23 -1.54 -20.00 8.52
C LEU A 23 -2.12 -18.62 8.17
N GLU A 24 -2.90 -18.00 9.05
CA GLU A 24 -3.54 -16.71 8.82
C GLU A 24 -2.52 -15.64 8.42
N GLY A 25 -2.70 -15.06 7.24
CA GLY A 25 -1.80 -14.06 6.67
C GLY A 25 -0.49 -14.62 6.07
N LEU A 26 -0.34 -15.94 5.96
CA LEU A 26 0.77 -16.59 5.25
C LEU A 26 0.39 -16.94 3.80
N PRO A 27 1.38 -17.00 2.88
CA PRO A 27 1.15 -17.41 1.49
C PRO A 27 0.48 -18.78 1.40
N CYS A 28 -0.61 -18.84 0.63
CA CYS A 28 -1.41 -20.05 0.41
C CYS A 28 -1.36 -20.54 -1.04
N ASP A 29 -0.49 -19.97 -1.87
CA ASP A 29 -0.25 -20.41 -3.25
C ASP A 29 1.26 -20.41 -3.53
N ASP A 30 1.81 -21.59 -3.88
CA ASP A 30 3.25 -21.76 -4.09
C ASP A 30 3.79 -21.03 -5.33
N ALA A 31 2.93 -20.63 -6.28
CA ALA A 31 3.36 -19.82 -7.43
C ALA A 31 2.89 -18.36 -7.38
N ASP A 32 2.06 -17.99 -6.39
CA ASP A 32 1.65 -16.61 -6.18
C ASP A 32 1.76 -16.24 -4.69
N PRO A 33 2.90 -15.65 -4.27
CA PRO A 33 3.09 -15.27 -2.87
C PRO A 33 2.13 -14.18 -2.40
N ASN A 34 1.35 -13.56 -3.31
CA ASN A 34 0.39 -12.53 -2.97
C ASN A 34 -0.94 -13.09 -2.50
N ARG A 35 -1.19 -14.39 -2.66
CA ARG A 35 -2.41 -15.03 -2.14
C ARG A 35 -2.15 -15.50 -0.71
N LEU A 36 -2.93 -15.00 0.25
CA LEU A 36 -2.78 -15.34 1.66
C LEU A 36 -3.91 -16.21 2.17
N CYS A 37 -3.62 -17.01 3.19
CA CYS A 37 -4.65 -17.69 3.93
C CYS A 37 -5.41 -16.70 4.80
N LEU A 38 -6.71 -16.56 4.58
CA LEU A 38 -7.60 -15.70 5.37
C LEU A 38 -8.86 -16.49 5.75
N GLY A 39 -9.07 -16.73 7.04
CA GLY A 39 -10.23 -17.45 7.56
C GLY A 39 -10.37 -18.87 7.00
N GLY A 40 -9.24 -19.56 6.78
CA GLY A 40 -9.22 -20.91 6.20
C GLY A 40 -9.53 -20.95 4.70
N LYS A 41 -9.44 -19.82 3.99
CA LYS A 41 -9.57 -19.75 2.53
C LYS A 41 -8.36 -19.05 1.92
N CYS A 42 -7.90 -19.56 0.79
CA CYS A 42 -6.84 -18.89 0.05
C CYS A 42 -7.42 -17.68 -0.70
N SER A 43 -7.06 -16.48 -0.27
CA SER A 43 -7.63 -15.24 -0.77
C SER A 43 -7.22 -14.93 -2.22
N ASN A 44 -7.88 -13.94 -2.82
CA ASN A 44 -7.31 -13.18 -3.92
C ASN A 44 -6.10 -12.38 -3.38
N SER A 45 -5.29 -11.76 -4.26
CA SER A 45 -4.07 -11.08 -3.81
C SER A 45 -4.34 -10.12 -2.63
N VAL A 46 -3.44 -10.03 -1.65
CA VAL A 46 -3.57 -9.07 -0.50
C VAL A 46 -3.89 -7.66 -0.97
N CYS A 47 -3.38 -7.33 -2.15
CA CYS A 47 -3.47 -6.03 -2.76
C CYS A 47 -4.80 -5.76 -3.45
N HIS A 48 -5.58 -6.79 -3.76
CA HIS A 48 -6.88 -6.65 -4.43
C HIS A 48 -7.87 -5.79 -3.63
N ALA A 49 -7.86 -5.88 -2.29
CA ALA A 49 -8.76 -5.10 -1.43
C ALA A 49 -8.10 -3.81 -0.88
N LYS A 50 -6.85 -3.56 -1.25
CA LYS A 50 -6.04 -2.47 -0.69
C LYS A 50 -5.86 -1.36 -1.72
N GLN A 51 -5.68 -0.14 -1.24
CA GLN A 51 -5.35 0.97 -2.12
C GLN A 51 -3.92 0.84 -2.66
N PRO A 52 -3.67 1.27 -3.92
CA PRO A 52 -2.33 1.31 -4.47
C PRO A 52 -1.35 2.09 -3.59
N GLY A 53 -0.16 1.53 -3.40
CA GLY A 53 0.88 2.10 -2.55
C GLY A 53 0.70 1.86 -1.05
N SER A 54 -0.39 1.23 -0.61
CA SER A 54 -0.58 0.90 0.81
C SER A 54 0.30 -0.27 1.26
N PHE A 55 0.67 -0.30 2.54
CA PHE A 55 1.43 -1.41 3.12
C PHE A 55 0.62 -2.70 3.11
N CYS A 56 1.26 -3.78 2.66
CA CYS A 56 0.67 -5.10 2.56
C CYS A 56 1.24 -6.09 3.59
N ASP A 57 2.37 -5.74 4.22
CA ASP A 57 3.00 -6.52 5.26
C ASP A 57 2.93 -5.82 6.63
N ARG A 58 3.07 -6.59 7.72
CA ARG A 58 3.04 -6.04 9.08
C ARG A 58 4.29 -5.25 9.47
N LYS A 59 5.42 -5.49 8.79
CA LYS A 59 6.68 -4.79 9.08
C LYS A 59 6.80 -3.45 8.35
N MET A 60 5.82 -3.10 7.51
CA MET A 60 5.80 -1.90 6.68
C MET A 60 7.02 -1.82 5.73
N GLU A 61 7.47 -2.96 5.23
CA GLU A 61 8.60 -3.07 4.30
C GLU A 61 8.14 -3.22 2.83
N LYS A 62 6.89 -3.64 2.62
CA LYS A 62 6.31 -3.98 1.32
C LYS A 62 4.99 -3.24 1.09
N ILE A 63 4.76 -2.87 -0.16
CA ILE A 63 3.54 -2.20 -0.58
C ILE A 63 2.86 -2.90 -1.73
N CYS A 64 1.57 -2.59 -1.88
CA CYS A 64 0.78 -2.98 -3.03
C CYS A 64 1.11 -2.15 -4.26
N THR A 65 1.75 -2.79 -5.24
CA THR A 65 2.04 -2.21 -6.56
C THR A 65 1.54 -3.19 -7.61
N GLU A 66 0.63 -2.75 -8.50
CA GLU A 66 0.12 -3.58 -9.61
C GLU A 66 -0.38 -4.96 -9.15
N ASP A 67 -1.19 -4.98 -8.08
CA ASP A 67 -1.73 -6.18 -7.41
C ASP A 67 -0.71 -7.12 -6.74
N GLN A 68 0.57 -6.72 -6.67
CA GLN A 68 1.63 -7.47 -6.01
C GLN A 68 2.07 -6.80 -4.70
N CYS A 69 2.37 -7.62 -3.69
CA CYS A 69 2.89 -7.21 -2.39
C CYS A 69 4.41 -7.37 -2.35
N GLU A 70 5.12 -6.28 -2.60
CA GLU A 70 6.58 -6.31 -2.75
C GLU A 70 7.27 -5.05 -2.21
N ASN A 71 8.60 -5.07 -2.14
CA ASN A 71 9.40 -3.86 -1.92
C ASN A 71 9.89 -3.32 -3.28
N PRO A 72 9.22 -2.31 -3.88
CA PRO A 72 9.63 -1.75 -5.16
C PRO A 72 10.98 -1.02 -5.10
N CYS A 73 11.43 -0.55 -3.94
CA CYS A 73 12.74 0.07 -3.78
C CYS A 73 13.88 -0.95 -3.99
N ALA A 74 13.65 -2.20 -3.58
CA ALA A 74 14.60 -3.29 -3.76
C ALA A 74 14.86 -3.64 -5.23
N ARG A 75 13.98 -3.22 -6.16
CA ARG A 75 14.17 -3.36 -7.61
C ARG A 75 15.37 -2.55 -8.13
N PHE A 76 15.67 -1.42 -7.51
CA PHE A 76 16.86 -0.62 -7.85
C PHE A 76 18.11 -1.16 -7.15
N ALA A 77 18.02 -1.36 -5.83
CA ALA A 77 19.10 -1.98 -5.08
C ALA A 77 18.55 -2.70 -3.84
N PRO A 78 19.07 -3.89 -3.48
CA PRO A 78 18.48 -4.75 -2.45
C PRO A 78 18.49 -4.16 -1.04
N HIS A 79 19.31 -3.14 -0.81
CA HIS A 79 19.42 -2.46 0.48
C HIS A 79 18.45 -1.26 0.64
N LEU A 80 17.66 -0.95 -0.39
CA LEU A 80 16.68 0.12 -0.31
C LEU A 80 15.35 -0.39 0.22
N MET A 81 14.81 0.33 1.19
CA MET A 81 13.54 0.02 1.85
C MET A 81 12.53 1.13 1.58
N VAL A 82 11.26 0.73 1.54
CA VAL A 82 10.13 1.66 1.44
C VAL A 82 10.08 2.54 2.68
N CYS A 83 9.80 3.83 2.48
CA CYS A 83 9.40 4.72 3.55
C CYS A 83 8.47 5.83 3.04
N GLU A 84 8.01 6.65 3.97
CA GLU A 84 7.15 7.79 3.67
C GLU A 84 7.99 9.05 3.49
N CYS A 85 7.70 9.81 2.44
CA CYS A 85 8.34 11.09 2.22
C CYS A 85 7.96 12.06 3.34
N ALA A 86 8.91 12.90 3.77
CA ALA A 86 8.65 13.87 4.82
C ALA A 86 7.49 14.83 4.42
N PRO A 87 6.60 15.18 5.36
CA PRO A 87 5.51 16.14 5.12
C PRO A 87 5.98 17.48 4.55
N ILE A 88 7.12 17.92 5.08
CA ILE A 88 7.83 19.14 4.76
C ILE A 88 9.23 18.72 4.35
N ASP A 89 9.69 19.22 3.21
CA ASP A 89 11.05 19.01 2.76
C ASP A 89 12.01 19.67 3.78
N PRO A 90 12.92 18.91 4.40
CA PRO A 90 13.78 19.43 5.47
C PRO A 90 14.79 20.47 4.96
N ASP A 91 15.11 20.45 3.66
CA ASP A 91 16.10 21.35 3.07
C ASP A 91 15.45 22.66 2.61
N THR A 92 14.16 22.66 2.23
CA THR A 92 13.46 23.86 1.74
C THR A 92 12.42 24.43 2.70
N GLY A 93 11.92 23.64 3.66
CA GLY A 93 10.85 24.05 4.58
C GLY A 93 9.45 24.11 3.96
N PHE A 94 9.27 23.71 2.71
CA PHE A 94 7.98 23.69 2.02
C PHE A 94 7.36 22.28 2.01
N ALA A 95 6.04 22.22 1.83
CA ALA A 95 5.34 20.95 1.63
C ALA A 95 5.94 20.22 0.42
N SER A 96 6.38 18.97 0.61
CA SER A 96 7.02 18.22 -0.47
C SER A 96 6.01 17.91 -1.57
N GLU A 97 6.28 18.38 -2.80
CA GLU A 97 5.53 17.98 -4.01
C GLU A 97 5.55 16.46 -4.21
N ASP A 98 6.59 15.82 -3.68
CA ASP A 98 6.83 14.39 -3.77
C ASP A 98 6.10 13.59 -2.69
N ARG A 99 5.34 14.23 -1.78
CA ARG A 99 4.70 13.56 -0.64
C ARG A 99 3.80 12.40 -1.06
N CYS A 100 3.07 12.54 -2.17
CA CYS A 100 2.18 11.48 -2.66
C CYS A 100 2.88 10.38 -3.45
N GLN A 101 4.19 10.49 -3.66
CA GLN A 101 4.99 9.50 -4.36
C GLN A 101 5.66 8.55 -3.36
N LEU A 102 6.03 7.37 -3.84
CA LEU A 102 6.88 6.44 -3.09
C LEU A 102 8.23 7.10 -2.76
N CYS A 103 8.68 6.93 -1.51
CA CYS A 103 10.04 7.22 -1.09
C CYS A 103 10.79 5.94 -0.71
N CYS A 104 12.12 5.98 -0.87
CA CYS A 104 13.02 4.93 -0.43
C CYS A 104 14.14 5.51 0.45
N TYR A 105 14.64 4.70 1.38
CA TYR A 105 15.86 4.98 2.13
C TYR A 105 16.81 3.79 2.06
N ASP A 106 18.11 4.05 2.27
CA ASP A 106 19.14 3.02 2.36
C ASP A 106 19.26 2.52 3.80
N PHE A 107 18.99 1.23 4.04
CA PHE A 107 19.06 0.66 5.38
C PHE A 107 20.50 0.46 5.88
N ASN A 108 21.51 0.47 5.00
CA ASN A 108 22.92 0.35 5.39
C ASN A 108 23.41 1.63 6.07
N LEU A 109 22.76 2.76 5.84
CA LEU A 109 23.08 4.00 6.53
C LEU A 109 22.66 3.92 8.01
N LYS A 110 23.45 4.56 8.87
CA LYS A 110 23.11 4.72 10.29
C LYS A 110 21.76 5.43 10.44
N PRO A 111 20.91 5.06 11.41
CA PRO A 111 19.58 5.65 11.58
C PRO A 111 19.53 7.18 11.58
N THR A 112 20.55 7.84 12.15
CA THR A 112 20.67 9.31 12.18
C THR A 112 20.84 9.95 10.79
N ASN A 113 21.32 9.19 9.81
CA ASN A 113 21.58 9.65 8.45
C ASN A 113 20.59 9.08 7.43
N ARG A 114 19.67 8.19 7.86
CA ARG A 114 18.65 7.63 6.97
C ARG A 114 17.68 8.73 6.58
N ARG A 115 17.69 9.10 5.30
CA ARG A 115 16.75 10.07 4.73
C ARG A 115 15.92 9.39 3.65
N CYS A 116 14.61 9.54 3.77
CA CYS A 116 13.68 9.15 2.73
C CYS A 116 13.83 10.07 1.53
N ARG A 117 14.05 9.48 0.35
CA ARG A 117 14.19 10.21 -0.91
C ARG A 117 13.16 9.72 -1.91
N ASN A 118 12.67 10.64 -2.73
CA ASN A 118 11.69 10.32 -3.77
C ASN A 118 12.21 9.21 -4.68
N ALA A 119 11.45 8.11 -4.79
CA ALA A 119 11.89 6.90 -5.45
C ALA A 119 11.98 7.05 -6.97
N PHE A 120 11.05 7.81 -7.57
CA PHE A 120 11.00 8.05 -9.00
C PHE A 120 12.17 8.92 -9.47
N ARG A 121 12.41 10.06 -8.81
CA ARG A 121 13.44 11.03 -9.16
C ARG A 121 14.84 10.47 -8.92
N ASN A 122 15.09 9.88 -7.74
CA ASN A 122 16.43 9.47 -7.29
C ASN A 122 16.83 8.05 -7.72
N TYR A 123 15.89 7.11 -7.75
CA TYR A 123 16.18 5.69 -7.98
C TYR A 123 15.51 5.12 -9.23
N LYS A 124 14.77 5.94 -9.99
CA LYS A 124 14.03 5.52 -11.19
C LYS A 124 13.07 4.35 -10.93
N VAL A 125 12.58 4.22 -9.69
CA VAL A 125 11.57 3.23 -9.32
C VAL A 125 10.21 3.72 -9.80
N MET A 126 9.59 2.96 -10.69
CA MET A 126 8.36 3.32 -11.40
C MET A 126 7.47 2.10 -11.65
N THR A 127 6.22 2.36 -12.00
CA THR A 127 5.29 1.34 -12.49
C THR A 127 5.67 0.86 -13.90
N SER A 128 5.04 -0.21 -14.37
CA SER A 128 5.19 -0.70 -15.76
C SER A 128 4.83 0.36 -16.80
N ALA A 129 3.90 1.26 -16.47
CA ALA A 129 3.50 2.41 -17.28
C ALA A 129 4.47 3.61 -17.19
N HIS A 130 5.66 3.43 -16.61
CA HIS A 130 6.69 4.48 -16.44
C HIS A 130 6.20 5.70 -15.66
N ARG A 131 5.32 5.48 -14.68
CA ARG A 131 4.81 6.55 -13.79
C ARG A 131 5.38 6.39 -12.38
N PRO A 132 5.43 7.47 -11.59
CA PRO A 132 5.68 7.37 -10.16
C PRO A 132 4.68 6.42 -9.51
N ILE A 133 5.13 5.67 -8.51
CA ILE A 133 4.23 4.87 -7.67
C ILE A 133 3.55 5.81 -6.68
N TRP A 134 2.22 5.97 -6.82
CA TRP A 134 1.43 6.84 -5.95
C TRP A 134 1.02 6.13 -4.66
N ARG A 135 1.15 6.83 -3.53
CA ARG A 135 0.74 6.38 -2.19
C ARG A 135 -0.68 6.90 -1.90
N VAL A 136 -1.69 6.22 -2.41
CA VAL A 136 -3.09 6.66 -2.25
C VAL A 136 -3.52 6.56 -0.79
N GLY A 137 -4.24 7.58 -0.30
CA GLY A 137 -4.69 7.68 1.08
C GLY A 137 -3.65 8.18 2.06
N LEU A 138 -2.40 8.37 1.64
CA LEU A 138 -1.36 8.97 2.49
C LEU A 138 -1.75 10.39 2.85
N GLU A 139 -1.61 10.75 4.12
CA GLU A 139 -1.84 12.12 4.57
C GLU A 139 -0.87 13.07 3.86
N CYS A 140 -1.39 14.22 3.46
CA CYS A 140 -0.66 15.29 2.79
C CYS A 140 -0.94 16.65 3.45
N ALA A 141 -0.31 17.74 2.97
CA ALA A 141 -0.31 19.02 3.69
C ALA A 141 -1.74 19.57 3.94
N GLY A 142 -1.97 20.12 5.14
CA GLY A 142 -3.26 20.70 5.52
C GLY A 142 -4.38 19.69 5.78
N GLY A 143 -4.06 18.50 6.31
CA GLY A 143 -5.05 17.47 6.68
C GLY A 143 -5.75 16.81 5.48
N LYS A 144 -5.15 16.91 4.29
CA LYS A 144 -5.65 16.32 3.05
C LYS A 144 -5.07 14.91 2.85
N THR A 145 -5.54 14.19 1.83
CA THR A 145 -4.98 12.88 1.45
C THR A 145 -4.61 12.82 -0.04
N CYS A 146 -3.64 11.95 -0.35
CA CYS A 146 -3.20 11.69 -1.71
C CYS A 146 -4.23 10.86 -2.47
N ASN A 147 -4.66 11.32 -3.64
CA ASN A 147 -5.55 10.57 -4.52
C ASN A 147 -4.77 9.71 -5.54
N ARG A 148 -5.50 8.97 -6.39
CA ARG A 148 -4.93 8.08 -7.42
C ARG A 148 -4.06 8.76 -8.49
N PHE A 149 -4.10 10.09 -8.55
CA PHE A 149 -3.33 10.90 -9.49
C PHE A 149 -2.09 11.54 -8.83
N GLY A 150 -1.82 11.24 -7.57
CA GLY A 150 -0.71 11.86 -6.84
C GLY A 150 -1.00 13.27 -6.35
N VAL A 151 -2.27 13.70 -6.36
CA VAL A 151 -2.66 15.04 -5.94
C VAL A 151 -3.15 15.02 -4.50
N CYS A 152 -2.67 15.99 -3.73
CA CYS A 152 -3.09 16.23 -2.36
C CYS A 152 -4.44 16.96 -2.32
N SER A 153 -5.52 16.24 -1.98
CA SER A 153 -6.89 16.77 -1.97
C SER A 153 -7.64 16.38 -0.70
N SER A 154 -8.59 17.20 -0.25
CA SER A 154 -9.47 16.81 0.85
C SER A 154 -10.31 15.61 0.43
N SER A 155 -10.19 14.50 1.16
CA SER A 155 -11.15 13.40 1.06
C SER A 155 -12.53 14.00 1.32
N GLY A 156 -13.46 13.86 0.38
CA GLY A 156 -14.74 14.59 0.40
C GLY A 156 -15.41 14.52 1.77
N VAL A 157 -15.84 15.68 2.28
CA VAL A 157 -16.75 15.77 3.43
C VAL A 157 -17.92 14.84 3.13
N SER A 158 -18.14 13.85 4.00
CA SER A 158 -19.23 12.90 3.82
C SER A 158 -20.53 13.69 3.66
N ILE A 159 -21.27 13.45 2.59
CA ILE A 159 -22.58 14.08 2.32
C ILE A 159 -23.51 13.90 3.53
N PHE A 160 -23.32 12.82 4.31
CA PHE A 160 -24.02 12.59 5.58
C PHE A 160 -23.74 13.66 6.63
N SER A 161 -22.50 14.14 6.76
CA SER A 161 -22.13 15.21 7.69
C SER A 161 -22.77 16.55 7.30
N ALA A 162 -22.88 16.81 5.99
CA ALA A 162 -23.55 18.00 5.47
C ALA A 162 -25.08 17.93 5.66
N LEU A 163 -25.69 16.77 5.41
CA LEU A 163 -27.12 16.54 5.60
C LEU A 163 -27.54 16.62 7.08
N LEU A 164 -26.72 16.10 8.01
CA LEU A 164 -26.99 16.19 9.45
C LEU A 164 -27.01 17.64 9.95
N LEU A 165 -26.10 18.49 9.44
CA LEU A 165 -26.09 19.92 9.78
C LEU A 165 -27.36 20.62 9.28
N VAL A 166 -27.80 20.33 8.04
CA VAL A 166 -29.06 20.89 7.50
C VAL A 166 -30.27 20.40 8.31
N LEU A 167 -30.33 19.10 8.65
CA LEU A 167 -31.44 18.54 9.42
C LEU A 167 -31.54 19.16 10.82
N MET A 168 -30.40 19.37 11.49
CA MET A 168 -30.36 19.99 12.82
C MET A 168 -30.79 21.46 12.79
N THR A 169 -30.49 22.20 11.72
CA THR A 169 -31.01 23.57 11.55
C THR A 169 -32.51 23.61 11.26
N TYR A 170 -33.06 22.58 10.62
CA TYR A 170 -34.51 22.46 10.36
C TYR A 170 -35.30 22.03 11.59
N LEU A 171 -34.73 21.20 12.47
CA LEU A 171 -35.36 20.75 13.72
C LEU A 171 -35.23 21.74 14.89
N ALA A 172 -34.35 22.74 14.77
CA ALA A 172 -34.18 23.81 15.75
C ALA A 172 -35.07 25.05 15.51
N ARG A 173 -36.00 24.96 14.54
CA ARG A 173 -37.10 25.90 14.32
C ARG A 173 -38.41 25.24 14.69
#